data_AF-A0A0B6YTK4-F1
#
_entry.id   AF-A0A0B6YTK4-F1
#
_cell.length_a   1.000
_cell.length_b   1.000
_cell.length_c   1.000
_cell.angle_alpha   90.00
_cell.angle_beta   90.00
_cell.angle_gamma   90.00
#
_symmetry.space_group_name_H-M   'P 1'
#
loop_
_entity.id
_entity.type
_entity.pdbx_description
1 polymer ?
#
loop_
_entity_poly.entity_id
_entity_poly.type
_entity_poly.pdbx_seq_one_letter_code
_entity_poly.pdbx_strand_id
1 'polypeptide(L)'
;GSGGWHRDPGWSPLLLSAVTQTCGFTMDDGDFQSTCRQFIEKFANKIDSLSHEECETPFRLVTFYLVSSEVEGECLEWIRRYLSLHDCPVALISQLTRTIYRKFEDYVNLSDFYLDPDDKQSDWEEDDDDEADGSQSSSDDDDDEDSHCFSPSQLDACKLLQTVVSYVHATIKSWNTSLPVLLTQPATMRIYSHAIKNTRRKME
;
A
#
# COMPACT_ATOMS: atom_id res chain seq x y z
N GLY A 1 28.91 54.44 -12.29
CA GLY A 1 27.67 53.74 -11.93
C GLY A 1 28.05 52.49 -11.18
N SER A 2 27.83 52.48 -9.88
CA SER A 2 28.25 51.43 -8.94
C SER A 2 27.17 50.35 -8.87
N GLY A 3 27.46 49.14 -9.33
CA GLY A 3 26.57 47.98 -9.24
C GLY A 3 27.10 46.97 -8.23
N GLY A 4 26.70 47.11 -6.96
CA GLY A 4 27.02 46.17 -5.90
C GLY A 4 26.04 45.00 -5.90
N TRP A 5 26.53 43.79 -6.17
CA TRP A 5 25.77 42.55 -6.01
C TRP A 5 25.87 42.10 -4.56
N HIS A 6 24.79 42.28 -3.80
CA HIS A 6 24.61 41.70 -2.47
C HIS A 6 24.43 40.18 -2.60
N ARG A 7 25.32 39.41 -1.96
CA ARG A 7 25.12 37.97 -1.71
C ARG A 7 24.55 37.83 -0.30
N ASP A 8 23.35 37.30 -0.20
CA ASP A 8 22.77 36.83 1.06
C ASP A 8 23.57 35.64 1.63
N PRO A 9 23.97 35.66 2.92
CA PRO A 9 24.40 34.48 3.65
C PRO A 9 23.35 34.17 4.73
N GLY A 10 22.44 33.23 4.44
CA GLY A 10 21.30 33.00 5.33
C GLY A 10 20.71 31.59 5.29
N TRP A 11 21.52 30.55 5.08
CA TRP A 11 21.08 29.18 5.31
C TRP A 11 21.71 28.69 6.62
N SER A 12 21.03 28.98 7.72
CA SER A 12 21.33 28.40 9.03
C SER A 12 21.02 26.89 8.98
N PRO A 13 21.97 25.99 9.25
CA PRO A 13 21.70 24.57 9.42
C PRO A 13 21.15 24.36 10.83
N LEU A 14 19.87 24.64 11.04
CA LEU A 14 19.18 24.28 12.26
C LEU A 14 18.88 22.78 12.25
N LEU A 15 19.77 22.02 12.89
CA LEU A 15 19.45 20.94 13.83
C LEU A 15 18.23 20.06 13.47
N LEU A 16 18.36 19.23 12.45
CA LEU A 16 17.66 17.93 12.43
C LEU A 16 18.54 16.89 13.12
N SER A 17 18.61 16.99 14.45
CA SER A 17 19.04 15.87 15.29
C SER A 17 17.80 15.31 15.98
N ALA A 18 16.87 14.77 15.18
CA ALA A 18 15.85 13.88 15.68
C ALA A 18 16.56 12.57 16.06
N VAL A 19 17.13 12.54 17.26
CA VAL A 19 17.52 11.32 17.92
C VAL A 19 16.22 10.56 18.15
N THR A 20 15.89 9.66 17.22
CA THR A 20 14.97 8.55 17.49
C THR A 20 15.64 7.74 18.58
N GLN A 21 15.31 8.07 19.83
CA GLN A 21 15.65 7.29 20.99
C GLN A 21 14.88 5.97 20.86
N THR A 22 15.42 5.03 20.08
CA THR A 22 14.97 3.66 20.07
C THR A 22 15.37 3.08 21.40
N CYS A 23 14.50 3.23 22.41
CA CYS A 23 14.58 2.52 23.66
C CYS A 23 14.69 1.03 23.32
N GLY A 24 15.89 0.48 23.45
CA GLY A 24 16.19 -0.92 23.21
C GLY A 24 15.54 -1.76 24.30
N PHE A 25 14.24 -1.98 24.18
CA PHE A 25 13.52 -2.94 25.00
C PHE A 25 13.74 -4.31 24.35
N THR A 26 14.71 -5.07 24.85
CA THR A 26 14.88 -6.47 24.49
C THR A 26 13.78 -7.25 25.20
N MET A 27 12.65 -7.49 24.51
CA MET A 27 11.70 -8.50 24.95
C MET A 27 12.41 -9.85 25.01
N ASP A 28 12.22 -10.59 26.10
CA ASP A 28 12.65 -11.99 26.19
C ASP A 28 11.91 -12.81 25.12
N ASP A 29 12.62 -13.76 24.48
CA ASP A 29 12.08 -14.55 23.37
C ASP A 29 10.79 -15.31 23.76
N GLY A 30 10.65 -15.69 25.03
CA GLY A 30 9.44 -16.36 25.54
C GLY A 30 8.22 -15.44 25.61
N ASP A 31 8.43 -14.16 25.92
CA ASP A 31 7.37 -13.15 26.02
C ASP A 31 6.86 -12.70 24.64
N PHE A 32 7.75 -12.72 23.64
CA PHE A 32 7.35 -12.42 22.26
C PHE A 32 6.42 -13.50 21.68
N GLN A 33 6.75 -14.78 21.88
CA GLN A 33 5.95 -15.88 21.35
C GLN A 33 4.57 -15.96 22.01
N SER A 34 4.48 -15.74 23.34
CA SER A 34 3.21 -15.69 24.05
C SER A 34 2.33 -14.54 23.54
N THR A 35 2.92 -13.36 23.35
CA THR A 35 2.23 -12.18 22.78
C THR A 35 1.69 -12.45 21.38
N CYS A 36 2.49 -13.07 20.50
CA CYS A 36 2.06 -13.43 19.15
C CYS A 36 0.92 -14.45 19.16
N ARG A 37 1.02 -15.49 20.00
CA ARG A 37 -0.01 -16.51 20.15
C ARG A 37 -1.32 -15.91 20.65
N GLN A 38 -1.24 -15.07 21.69
CA GLN A 38 -2.41 -14.39 22.25
C GLN A 38 -3.09 -13.48 21.23
N PHE A 39 -2.31 -12.75 20.43
CA PHE A 39 -2.85 -11.94 19.33
C PHE A 39 -3.58 -12.82 18.30
N ILE A 40 -2.95 -13.88 17.81
CA ILE A 40 -3.53 -14.77 16.78
C ILE A 40 -4.82 -15.40 17.28
N GLU A 41 -4.86 -15.91 18.51
CA GLU A 41 -6.04 -16.51 19.11
C GLU A 41 -7.18 -15.48 19.26
N LYS A 42 -6.88 -14.32 19.84
CA LYS A 42 -7.86 -13.24 20.01
C LYS A 42 -8.42 -12.78 18.66
N PHE A 43 -7.55 -12.63 17.66
CA PHE A 43 -7.95 -12.15 16.35
C PHE A 43 -8.73 -13.20 15.56
N ALA A 44 -8.35 -14.49 15.64
CA ALA A 44 -9.11 -15.59 15.05
C ALA A 44 -10.54 -15.65 15.62
N ASN A 45 -10.68 -15.57 16.94
CA ASN A 45 -11.99 -15.54 17.59
C ASN A 45 -12.82 -14.32 17.16
N LYS A 46 -12.17 -13.16 16.98
CA LYS A 46 -12.84 -11.96 16.46
C LYS A 46 -13.33 -12.17 15.03
N ILE A 47 -12.53 -12.78 14.15
CA ILE A 47 -12.92 -13.07 12.77
C ILE A 47 -14.14 -13.99 12.73
N ASP A 48 -14.20 -15.00 13.59
CA ASP A 48 -15.36 -15.90 13.67
C ASP A 48 -16.63 -15.21 14.18
N SER A 49 -16.50 -14.07 14.86
CA SER A 49 -17.63 -13.25 15.30
C SER A 49 -18.08 -12.21 14.27
N LEU A 50 -17.30 -11.94 13.22
CA LEU A 50 -17.66 -10.97 12.20
C LEU A 50 -18.80 -11.52 11.35
N SER A 51 -19.88 -10.75 11.24
CA SER A 51 -20.95 -11.00 10.28
C SER A 51 -20.43 -10.87 8.84
N HIS A 52 -21.02 -11.59 7.90
CA HIS A 52 -20.71 -11.47 6.48
C HIS A 52 -20.95 -10.03 5.94
N GLU A 53 -21.82 -9.26 6.61
CA GLU A 53 -22.09 -7.85 6.27
C GLU A 53 -21.07 -6.88 6.89
N GLU A 54 -20.38 -7.27 7.96
CA GLU A 54 -19.32 -6.45 8.58
C GLU A 54 -17.96 -6.64 7.89
N CYS A 55 -17.90 -7.45 6.83
CA CYS A 55 -16.76 -7.56 5.94
C CYS A 55 -16.66 -6.37 4.96
N GLU A 56 -17.17 -5.20 5.37
CA GLU A 56 -17.00 -3.94 4.66
C GLU A 56 -15.51 -3.55 4.65
N THR A 57 -15.07 -2.89 3.58
CA THR A 57 -13.66 -2.58 3.35
C THR A 57 -13.07 -1.84 4.57
N PRO A 58 -12.02 -2.37 5.21
CA PRO A 58 -11.58 -1.91 6.54
C PRO A 58 -11.00 -0.50 6.55
N PHE A 59 -10.70 0.05 5.39
CA PHE A 59 -10.29 1.43 5.19
C PHE A 59 -10.72 1.89 3.80
N ARG A 60 -10.93 3.20 3.67
CA ARG A 60 -11.20 3.85 2.39
C ARG A 60 -9.97 3.78 1.50
N LEU A 61 -10.14 3.26 0.29
CA LEU A 61 -9.12 3.28 -0.75
C LEU A 61 -8.93 4.69 -1.29
N VAL A 62 -7.68 5.04 -1.60
CA VAL A 62 -7.33 6.32 -2.24
C VAL A 62 -7.58 6.24 -3.74
N THR A 63 -7.30 5.08 -4.33
CA THR A 63 -7.51 4.77 -5.74
C THR A 63 -8.45 3.57 -5.84
N PHE A 64 -9.42 3.66 -6.75
CA PHE A 64 -10.35 2.56 -7.03
C PHE A 64 -9.83 1.63 -8.13
N TYR A 65 -8.76 2.04 -8.80
CA TYR A 65 -8.14 1.35 -9.92
C TYR A 65 -6.65 1.17 -9.67
N LEU A 66 -6.11 0.03 -10.08
CA LEU A 66 -4.69 -0.27 -10.01
C LEU A 66 -4.18 -0.75 -11.37
N VAL A 67 -2.92 -0.46 -11.67
CA VAL A 67 -2.21 -1.16 -12.75
C VAL A 67 -1.47 -2.38 -12.18
N SER A 68 -1.17 -3.37 -13.03
CA SER A 68 -0.54 -4.62 -12.59
C SER A 68 0.79 -4.42 -11.84
N SER A 69 1.55 -3.37 -12.16
CA SER A 69 2.81 -3.05 -11.48
C SER A 69 2.64 -2.49 -10.06
N GLU A 70 1.44 -2.03 -9.68
CA GLU A 70 1.14 -1.47 -8.36
C GLU A 70 0.59 -2.53 -7.39
N VAL A 71 0.03 -3.62 -7.93
CA VAL A 71 -0.71 -4.65 -7.18
C VAL A 71 0.10 -5.20 -6.00
N GLU A 72 1.37 -5.55 -6.19
CA GLU A 72 2.20 -6.09 -5.11
C GLU A 72 2.31 -5.10 -3.94
N GLY A 73 2.66 -3.85 -4.25
CA GLY A 73 2.88 -2.81 -3.25
C GLY A 73 1.61 -2.49 -2.46
N GLU A 74 0.49 -2.34 -3.16
CA GLU A 74 -0.80 -2.05 -2.56
C GLU A 74 -1.30 -3.21 -1.70
N CYS A 75 -1.23 -4.46 -2.18
CA CYS A 75 -1.60 -5.63 -1.39
C CYS A 75 -0.78 -5.72 -0.08
N LEU A 76 0.54 -5.51 -0.14
CA LEU A 76 1.40 -5.53 1.04
C LEU A 76 1.02 -4.44 2.05
N GLU A 77 0.76 -3.22 1.58
CA GLU A 77 0.36 -2.10 2.45
C GLU A 77 -1.04 -2.30 3.03
N TRP A 78 -1.99 -2.81 2.26
CA TRP A 78 -3.33 -3.13 2.72
C TRP A 78 -3.32 -4.18 3.83
N ILE A 79 -2.56 -5.27 3.66
CA ILE A 79 -2.40 -6.31 4.70
C ILE A 79 -1.78 -5.68 5.96
N ARG A 80 -0.70 -4.92 5.79
CA ARG A 80 0.00 -4.26 6.92
C ARG A 80 -0.95 -3.32 7.67
N ARG A 81 -1.68 -2.48 6.96
CA ARG A 81 -2.64 -1.52 7.54
C ARG A 81 -3.77 -2.23 8.25
N TYR A 82 -4.33 -3.27 7.64
CA TYR A 82 -5.39 -4.08 8.23
C TYR A 82 -4.94 -4.76 9.53
N LEU A 83 -3.75 -5.37 9.54
CA LEU A 83 -3.18 -5.97 10.76
C LEU A 83 -2.89 -4.91 11.84
N SER A 84 -2.42 -3.73 11.44
CA SER A 84 -2.15 -2.62 12.37
C SER A 84 -3.42 -2.09 13.03
N LEU A 85 -4.55 -2.04 12.31
CA LEU A 85 -5.86 -1.67 12.85
C LEU A 85 -6.36 -2.63 13.94
N HIS A 86 -5.76 -3.81 14.04
CA HIS A 86 -6.08 -4.83 15.04
C HIS A 86 -5.00 -5.00 16.11
N ASP A 87 -4.11 -4.01 16.27
CA ASP A 87 -3.03 -4.00 17.26
C ASP A 87 -2.06 -5.18 17.10
N CYS A 88 -1.81 -5.61 15.85
CA CYS A 88 -0.85 -6.68 15.58
C CYS A 88 0.58 -6.26 16.01
N PRO A 89 1.33 -7.10 16.74
CA PRO A 89 2.72 -6.80 17.10
C PRO A 89 3.58 -6.54 15.86
N VAL A 90 4.36 -5.46 15.85
CA VAL A 90 5.14 -5.01 14.69
C VAL A 90 6.07 -6.09 14.14
N ALA A 91 6.71 -6.86 15.01
CA ALA A 91 7.59 -7.96 14.61
C ALA A 91 6.84 -9.12 13.91
N LEU A 92 5.55 -9.30 14.23
CA LEU A 92 4.67 -10.30 13.60
C LEU A 92 4.11 -9.80 12.26
N ILE A 93 3.78 -8.51 12.15
CA ILE A 93 3.22 -7.89 10.92
C ILE A 93 4.06 -8.26 9.70
N SER A 94 5.38 -8.05 9.76
CA SER A 94 6.26 -8.31 8.60
C SER A 94 6.23 -9.77 8.12
N GLN A 95 6.11 -10.73 9.03
CA GLN A 95 6.06 -12.16 8.71
C GLN A 95 4.68 -12.56 8.17
N LEU A 96 3.62 -12.05 8.80
CA LEU A 96 2.25 -12.26 8.32
C LEU A 96 2.05 -11.66 6.93
N THR A 97 2.39 -10.38 6.74
CA THR A 97 2.23 -9.69 5.45
C THR A 97 2.88 -10.46 4.31
N ARG A 98 4.13 -10.91 4.48
CA ARG A 98 4.83 -11.70 3.46
C ARG A 98 4.20 -13.07 3.24
N THR A 99 3.80 -13.76 4.30
CA THR A 99 3.18 -15.09 4.18
C THR A 99 1.83 -15.01 3.49
N ILE A 100 1.02 -14.01 3.84
CA ILE A 100 -0.30 -13.77 3.27
C ILE A 100 -0.16 -13.41 1.80
N TYR A 101 0.74 -12.48 1.46
CA TYR A 101 0.95 -12.07 0.07
C TYR A 101 1.44 -13.23 -0.82
N ARG A 102 2.38 -14.06 -0.33
CA ARG A 102 2.80 -15.26 -1.08
C ARG A 102 1.66 -16.22 -1.36
N LYS A 103 0.83 -16.49 -0.36
CA LYS A 103 -0.38 -17.32 -0.56
C LYS A 103 -1.34 -16.67 -1.55
N PHE A 104 -1.56 -15.37 -1.45
CA PHE A 104 -2.39 -14.64 -2.39
C PHE A 104 -1.84 -14.78 -3.83
N GLU A 105 -0.56 -14.53 -4.04
CA GLU A 105 0.12 -14.64 -5.34
C GLU A 105 0.08 -16.06 -5.92
N ASP A 106 0.23 -17.09 -5.09
CA ASP A 106 0.22 -18.50 -5.52
C ASP A 106 -1.16 -18.97 -6.02
N TYR A 107 -2.26 -18.38 -5.51
CA TYR A 107 -3.61 -18.90 -5.72
C TYR A 107 -4.56 -17.95 -6.47
N VAL A 108 -4.27 -16.66 -6.55
CA VAL A 108 -5.17 -15.66 -7.14
C VAL A 108 -4.76 -15.34 -8.57
N ASN A 109 -5.73 -15.41 -9.48
CA ASN A 109 -5.55 -14.98 -10.86
C ASN A 109 -5.95 -13.51 -11.00
N LEU A 110 -4.99 -12.63 -11.33
CA LEU A 110 -5.25 -11.21 -11.50
C LEU A 110 -6.25 -10.90 -12.63
N SER A 111 -6.41 -11.82 -13.58
CA SER A 111 -7.37 -11.66 -14.67
C SER A 111 -8.80 -11.51 -14.20
N ASP A 112 -9.15 -12.08 -13.04
CA ASP A 112 -10.51 -12.04 -12.47
C ASP A 112 -10.88 -10.66 -11.91
N PHE A 113 -9.92 -9.72 -11.89
CA PHE A 113 -10.06 -8.38 -11.32
C PHE A 113 -9.94 -7.27 -12.37
N TYR A 114 -9.63 -7.58 -13.64
CA TYR A 114 -9.67 -6.57 -14.68
C TYR A 114 -11.09 -6.07 -14.88
N LEU A 115 -11.20 -4.76 -15.07
CA LEU A 115 -12.45 -4.12 -15.44
C LEU A 115 -12.68 -4.29 -16.93
N ASP A 116 -13.88 -4.73 -17.30
CA ASP A 116 -14.29 -4.71 -18.68
C ASP A 116 -14.43 -3.23 -19.13
N PRO A 117 -13.87 -2.86 -20.30
CA PRO A 117 -13.89 -1.48 -20.77
C PRO A 117 -15.31 -0.92 -20.94
N ASP A 118 -16.29 -1.79 -21.18
CA ASP A 118 -17.70 -1.44 -21.35
C ASP A 118 -18.38 -1.01 -20.03
N ASP A 119 -17.87 -1.42 -18.86
CA ASP A 119 -18.44 -1.07 -17.55
C ASP A 119 -18.12 0.37 -17.11
N LYS A 120 -17.24 1.09 -17.82
CA LYS A 120 -16.81 2.46 -17.44
C LYS A 120 -17.72 3.57 -17.97
N GLN A 121 -18.71 3.25 -18.80
CA GLN A 121 -19.37 4.25 -19.64
C GLN A 121 -20.70 4.83 -19.09
N SER A 122 -21.15 4.43 -17.89
CA SER A 122 -22.54 4.71 -17.48
C SER A 122 -22.80 5.85 -16.49
N ASP A 123 -21.80 6.68 -16.11
CA ASP A 123 -21.99 7.64 -15.00
C ASP A 123 -21.72 9.12 -15.35
N TRP A 124 -21.61 9.43 -16.65
CA TRP A 124 -21.53 10.81 -17.16
C TRP A 124 -22.71 11.12 -18.09
N GLU A 125 -23.91 10.59 -17.83
CA GLU A 125 -25.11 11.19 -18.42
C GLU A 125 -25.25 12.60 -17.83
N GLU A 126 -24.60 13.54 -18.50
CA GLU A 126 -24.78 14.98 -18.37
C GLU A 126 -26.27 15.27 -18.53
N ASP A 127 -26.90 15.80 -17.48
CA ASP A 127 -28.14 16.57 -17.53
C ASP A 127 -27.89 17.81 -18.42
N ASP A 128 -27.81 17.61 -19.73
CA ASP A 128 -27.76 18.65 -20.75
C ASP A 128 -29.20 19.14 -21.04
N ASP A 129 -29.77 19.83 -20.06
CA ASP A 129 -30.97 20.66 -20.21
C ASP A 129 -30.55 22.09 -20.60
N ASP A 130 -29.99 22.29 -21.80
CA ASP A 130 -29.76 23.63 -22.36
C ASP A 130 -30.17 23.72 -23.85
N GLU A 131 -31.43 24.11 -24.04
CA GLU A 131 -32.03 24.58 -25.29
C GLU A 131 -31.36 25.88 -25.80
N ALA A 132 -30.53 25.83 -26.85
CA ALA A 132 -30.18 27.04 -27.63
C ALA A 132 -29.71 26.78 -29.08
N ASP A 133 -30.65 26.97 -30.00
CA ASP A 133 -30.58 27.54 -31.35
C ASP A 133 -29.21 27.83 -32.00
N GLY A 134 -28.90 27.05 -33.05
CA GLY A 134 -28.60 27.58 -34.39
C GLY A 134 -27.18 28.07 -34.69
N SER A 135 -26.41 27.27 -35.44
CA SER A 135 -25.60 27.74 -36.57
C SER A 135 -24.98 26.58 -37.37
N GLN A 136 -25.32 26.51 -38.66
CA GLN A 136 -24.79 25.56 -39.63
C GLN A 136 -23.38 25.99 -40.07
N SER A 137 -22.38 25.12 -39.90
CA SER A 137 -21.08 25.25 -40.57
C SER A 137 -20.63 23.88 -41.07
N SER A 138 -20.64 23.73 -42.38
CA SER A 138 -20.10 22.60 -43.14
C SER A 138 -18.60 22.77 -43.33
N SER A 139 -17.81 21.79 -42.90
CA SER A 139 -16.45 21.60 -43.42
C SER A 139 -16.10 20.11 -43.40
N ASP A 140 -15.72 19.67 -44.58
CA ASP A 140 -15.39 18.32 -45.02
C ASP A 140 -14.12 17.74 -44.38
N ASP A 141 -14.10 16.40 -44.34
CA ASP A 141 -12.96 15.49 -44.45
C ASP A 141 -11.72 15.74 -43.57
N ASP A 142 -11.61 14.97 -42.48
CA ASP A 142 -10.33 14.45 -42.02
C ASP A 142 -10.52 12.99 -41.54
N ASP A 143 -9.82 12.06 -42.19
CA ASP A 143 -9.70 10.64 -41.84
C ASP A 143 -8.98 10.51 -40.49
N ASP A 144 -9.74 10.49 -39.39
CA ASP A 144 -9.24 10.14 -38.05
C ASP A 144 -8.93 8.64 -38.00
N GLU A 145 -7.69 8.27 -38.36
CA GLU A 145 -7.14 6.95 -38.07
C GLU A 145 -7.07 6.74 -36.56
N ASP A 146 -8.15 6.16 -36.06
CA ASP A 146 -8.36 5.33 -34.86
C ASP A 146 -7.09 5.03 -34.04
N SER A 147 -6.57 6.07 -33.39
CA SER A 147 -5.52 5.95 -32.39
C SER A 147 -6.16 5.38 -31.14
N HIS A 148 -6.41 4.08 -31.13
CA HIS A 148 -6.72 3.30 -29.93
C HIS A 148 -5.54 3.45 -28.96
N CYS A 149 -5.62 4.50 -28.14
CA CYS A 149 -4.79 4.70 -26.97
C CYS A 149 -5.09 3.52 -26.05
N PHE A 150 -4.22 2.50 -26.06
CA PHE A 150 -4.28 1.36 -25.17
C PHE A 150 -4.20 1.88 -23.74
N SER A 151 -5.35 2.15 -23.13
CA SER A 151 -5.42 2.41 -21.70
C SER A 151 -4.88 1.15 -21.01
N PRO A 152 -3.89 1.28 -20.11
CA PRO A 152 -3.33 0.13 -19.42
C PRO A 152 -4.48 -0.60 -18.72
N SER A 153 -4.51 -1.93 -18.83
CA SER A 153 -5.55 -2.74 -18.20
C SER A 153 -5.60 -2.43 -16.70
N GLN A 154 -6.73 -1.90 -16.25
CA GLN A 154 -6.94 -1.47 -14.86
C GLN A 154 -7.67 -2.57 -14.08
N LEU A 155 -7.23 -2.80 -12.84
CA LEU A 155 -7.83 -3.75 -11.91
C LEU A 155 -8.74 -3.02 -10.92
N ASP A 156 -9.85 -3.66 -10.53
CA ASP A 156 -10.72 -3.20 -9.44
C ASP A 156 -10.04 -3.36 -8.08
N ALA A 157 -9.65 -2.24 -7.48
CA ALA A 157 -8.95 -2.21 -6.20
C ALA A 157 -9.85 -2.65 -5.03
N CYS A 158 -11.16 -2.37 -5.08
CA CYS A 158 -12.11 -2.73 -4.02
C CYS A 158 -12.29 -4.25 -3.96
N LYS A 159 -12.54 -4.88 -5.10
CA LYS A 159 -12.69 -6.34 -5.22
C LYS A 159 -11.40 -7.06 -4.81
N LEU A 160 -10.25 -6.51 -5.22
CA LEU A 160 -8.95 -7.03 -4.85
C LEU A 160 -8.71 -6.93 -3.33
N LEU A 161 -9.00 -5.78 -2.71
CA LEU A 161 -8.85 -5.58 -1.27
C LEU A 161 -9.68 -6.58 -0.46
N GLN A 162 -10.94 -6.83 -0.85
CA GLN A 162 -11.80 -7.81 -0.18
C GLN A 162 -11.21 -9.22 -0.23
N THR A 163 -10.63 -9.58 -1.38
CA THR A 163 -9.95 -10.86 -1.56
C THR A 163 -8.72 -10.93 -0.66
N VAL A 164 -7.88 -9.90 -0.64
CA VAL A 164 -6.69 -9.82 0.22
C VAL A 164 -7.06 -9.97 1.70
N VAL A 165 -8.09 -9.26 2.18
CA VAL A 165 -8.58 -9.36 3.57
C VAL A 165 -9.05 -10.79 3.89
N SER A 166 -9.73 -11.43 2.95
CA SER A 166 -10.14 -12.84 3.09
C SER A 166 -8.93 -13.78 3.26
N TYR A 167 -7.82 -13.52 2.55
CA TYR A 167 -6.55 -14.25 2.73
C TYR A 167 -5.87 -13.96 4.07
N VAL A 168 -5.99 -12.74 4.61
CA VAL A 168 -5.56 -12.43 5.98
C VAL A 168 -6.31 -13.33 6.96
N HIS A 169 -7.64 -13.37 6.87
CA HIS A 169 -8.49 -14.17 7.75
C HIS A 169 -8.15 -15.65 7.70
N ALA A 170 -8.06 -16.22 6.49
CA ALA A 170 -7.71 -17.61 6.29
C ALA A 170 -6.33 -17.95 6.86
N THR A 171 -5.35 -17.05 6.72
CA THR A 171 -4.00 -17.26 7.25
C THR A 171 -3.99 -17.21 8.78
N ILE A 172 -4.68 -16.25 9.40
CA ILE A 172 -4.79 -16.15 10.86
C ILE A 172 -5.47 -17.39 11.44
N LYS A 173 -6.56 -17.87 10.82
CA LYS A 173 -7.22 -19.12 11.23
C LYS A 173 -6.28 -20.32 11.14
N SER A 174 -5.56 -20.45 10.03
CA SER A 174 -4.56 -21.51 9.84
C SER A 174 -3.44 -21.45 10.90
N TRP A 175 -2.95 -20.26 11.22
CA TRP A 175 -1.91 -20.09 12.24
C TRP A 175 -2.41 -20.31 13.67
N ASN A 176 -3.70 -20.11 13.92
CA ASN A 176 -4.32 -20.42 15.20
C ASN A 176 -4.34 -21.93 15.46
N THR A 177 -4.57 -22.74 14.42
CA THR A 177 -4.51 -24.21 14.52
C THR A 177 -3.07 -24.72 14.60
N SER A 178 -2.18 -24.17 13.78
CA SER A 178 -0.78 -24.58 13.73
C SER A 178 0.12 -23.36 13.58
N LEU A 179 0.66 -22.88 14.70
CA LEU A 179 1.55 -21.72 14.71
C LEU A 179 2.88 -22.10 14.02
N PRO A 180 3.29 -21.40 12.95
CA PRO A 180 4.58 -21.66 12.33
C PRO A 180 5.72 -21.20 13.25
N VAL A 181 6.94 -21.64 12.93
CA VAL A 181 8.15 -21.15 13.59
C VAL A 181 8.31 -19.66 13.25
N LEU A 182 8.00 -18.80 14.22
CA LEU A 182 8.19 -17.36 14.08
C LEU A 182 9.68 -17.05 14.16
N LEU A 183 10.18 -16.32 13.17
CA LEU A 183 11.53 -15.81 13.22
C LEU A 183 11.56 -14.67 14.22
N THR A 184 12.23 -14.85 15.35
CA THR A 184 12.57 -13.72 16.21
C THR A 184 13.46 -12.79 15.40
N GLN A 185 12.98 -11.57 15.13
CA GLN A 185 13.87 -10.58 14.51
C GLN A 185 15.03 -10.33 15.49
N PRO A 186 16.29 -10.31 15.02
CA PRO A 186 17.41 -10.03 15.90
C PRO A 186 17.16 -8.69 16.58
N ALA A 187 17.04 -8.71 17.91
CA ALA A 187 16.67 -7.54 18.73
C ALA A 187 17.60 -6.33 18.54
N THR A 188 18.76 -6.54 17.92
CA THR A 188 19.66 -5.50 17.50
C THR A 188 20.14 -5.78 16.07
N MET A 189 19.53 -5.13 15.08
CA MET A 189 20.27 -4.89 13.83
C MET A 189 21.43 -3.99 14.21
N ARG A 190 22.64 -4.56 14.34
CA ARG A 190 23.85 -3.76 14.57
C ARG A 190 24.05 -2.87 13.35
N ILE A 191 23.52 -1.66 13.41
CA ILE A 191 23.82 -0.61 12.44
C ILE A 191 25.25 -0.21 12.75
N TYR A 192 26.20 -0.77 11.99
CA TYR A 192 27.56 -0.24 11.97
C TYR A 192 27.48 1.10 11.24
N SER A 193 27.39 2.19 12.00
CA SER A 193 27.59 3.54 11.48
C SER A 193 29.07 3.69 11.14
N HIS A 194 29.52 3.04 10.07
CA HIS A 194 30.75 3.42 9.42
C HIS A 194 30.52 4.81 8.86
N ALA A 195 31.04 5.82 9.57
CA ALA A 195 31.12 7.17 9.04
C ALA A 195 31.86 7.07 7.71
N ILE A 196 31.14 7.20 6.60
CA ILE A 196 31.73 7.33 5.28
C ILE A 196 32.43 8.68 5.31
N LYS A 197 33.71 8.69 5.70
CA LYS A 197 34.57 9.87 5.58
C LYS A 197 34.65 10.17 4.09
N ASN A 198 33.87 11.15 3.66
CA ASN A 198 33.94 11.70 2.31
C ASN A 198 35.34 12.26 2.10
N THR A 199 36.23 11.45 1.52
CA THR A 199 37.57 11.86 1.10
C THR A 199 37.45 12.62 -0.20
N ARG A 200 36.81 13.80 -0.15
CA ARG A 200 36.80 14.75 -1.26
C ARG A 200 38.25 15.16 -1.53
N ARG A 201 38.90 14.50 -2.49
CA ARG A 201 40.16 14.97 -3.07
C ARG A 201 39.86 16.35 -3.65
N LYS A 202 40.56 17.38 -3.16
CA LYS A 202 40.68 18.64 -3.88
C LYS A 202 41.37 18.30 -5.20
N MET A 203 40.67 18.52 -6.31
CA MET A 203 41.33 18.68 -7.61
C MET A 203 41.97 20.06 -7.56
N GLU A 204 43.30 20.08 -7.52
CA GLU A 204 44.12 21.27 -7.79
C GLU A 204 44.22 21.50 -9.29
#